data_AF-A0A9D0AA36-F1
#
_entry.id   AF-A0A9D0AA36-F1
#
_cell.length_a   1.000
_cell.length_b   1.000
_cell.length_c   1.000
_cell.angle_alpha   90.00
_cell.angle_beta   90.00
_cell.angle_gamma   90.00
#
_symmetry.space_group_name_H-M   'P 1'
#
loop_
_entity.id
_entity.type
_entity.pdbx_description
1 polymer ?
#
loop_
_entity_poly.entity_id
_entity_poly.type
_entity_poly.pdbx_seq_one_letter_code
_entity_poly.pdbx_strand_id
1 'polypeptide(L)'
;VGILLAPGCIQLVDVLLRRYNAGELPMMPVLAAMAIGYTLGEGLGRLACVSFGCCYGKPVADCSRPVRFLFKKMHFIFTGATKKVAYESRLDGEKLVPVQAMTCLLHSTCVLAAARLYLQGQFGSAFLLSITVSQIWRICSETLRADFRGLTRISAYQKMSGLAVLYSLLLVFLVPQRPLIPISIITGLRALWDPAVIVSLQIMWLLIFLYFGRSQVTAATLSFSVVRERI
;
A
#
# COMPACT_ATOMS: atom_id res chain seq x y z
N VAL A 1 1.94 7.26 9.94
CA VAL A 1 1.19 8.54 10.07
C VAL A 1 -0.31 8.31 9.92
N GLY A 2 -0.80 7.79 8.78
CA GLY A 2 -2.25 7.53 8.59
C GLY A 2 -2.90 6.70 9.71
N ILE A 3 -2.28 5.59 10.12
CA ILE A 3 -2.77 4.72 11.22
C ILE A 3 -2.91 5.49 12.55
N LEU A 4 -2.01 6.44 12.83
CA LEU A 4 -2.00 7.21 14.09
C LEU A 4 -3.07 8.31 14.09
N LEU A 5 -3.27 8.97 12.94
CA LEU A 5 -4.21 10.08 12.83
C LEU A 5 -5.65 9.62 12.60
N ALA A 6 -5.85 8.45 11.98
CA ALA A 6 -7.16 7.97 11.56
C ALA A 6 -8.19 7.95 12.71
N PRO A 7 -7.92 7.43 13.93
CA PRO A 7 -8.91 7.45 15.00
C PRO A 7 -9.37 8.87 15.38
N GLY A 8 -8.43 9.82 15.48
CA GLY A 8 -8.75 11.21 15.80
C GLY A 8 -9.55 11.90 14.68
N CYS A 9 -9.18 11.66 13.42
CA CYS A 9 -9.95 12.16 12.27
C CYS A 9 -11.37 11.59 12.24
N ILE A 10 -11.54 10.29 12.52
CA ILE A 10 -12.85 9.65 12.54
C ILE A 10 -13.72 10.22 13.67
N GLN A 11 -13.17 10.44 14.87
CA GLN A 11 -13.90 11.08 15.97
C GLN A 11 -14.34 12.49 15.62
N LEU A 12 -13.45 13.28 15.01
CA LEU A 12 -13.79 14.64 14.59
C LEU A 12 -14.95 14.65 13.59
N VAL A 13 -14.92 13.75 12.61
CA VAL A 13 -15.99 13.61 11.61
C VAL A 13 -17.29 13.13 12.27
N ASP A 14 -17.23 12.15 13.18
CA ASP A 14 -18.41 11.68 13.91
C ASP A 14 -19.07 12.80 14.73
N VAL A 15 -18.29 13.63 15.42
CA VAL A 15 -18.79 14.80 16.16
C VAL A 15 -19.47 15.80 15.22
N LEU A 16 -18.89 16.06 14.05
CA LEU A 16 -19.48 16.96 13.06
C LEU A 16 -20.79 16.38 12.50
N LEU A 17 -20.81 15.10 12.14
CA LEU A 17 -22.02 14.44 11.62
C LEU A 17 -23.16 14.45 12.65
N ARG A 18 -22.87 14.14 13.91
CA ARG A 18 -23.83 14.22 15.01
C ARG A 18 -24.36 15.65 15.18
N ARG A 19 -23.48 16.67 15.11
CA ARG A 19 -23.87 18.08 15.23
C ARG A 19 -24.86 18.52 14.14
N TYR A 20 -24.76 17.96 12.94
CA TYR A 20 -25.66 18.26 11.83
C TYR A 20 -26.78 17.22 11.65
N ASN A 21 -27.01 16.30 12.61
CA ASN A 21 -27.98 15.21 12.52
C ASN A 21 -27.84 14.36 11.23
N ALA A 22 -26.63 14.23 10.71
CA ALA A 22 -26.33 13.53 9.46
C ALA A 22 -26.00 12.04 9.66
N GLY A 23 -26.06 11.53 10.90
CA GLY A 23 -25.88 10.11 11.24
C GLY A 23 -24.74 9.86 12.23
N GLU A 24 -24.40 8.59 12.41
CA GLU A 24 -23.28 8.12 13.24
C GLU A 24 -22.21 7.44 12.38
N LEU A 25 -20.95 7.67 12.71
CA LEU A 25 -19.80 7.07 12.03
C LEU A 25 -19.11 6.07 12.95
N PRO A 26 -19.38 4.75 12.80
CA PRO A 26 -18.81 3.76 13.70
C PRO A 26 -17.30 3.61 13.45
N MET A 27 -16.51 3.82 14.50
CA MET A 27 -15.05 3.89 14.40
C MET A 27 -14.40 2.61 13.86
N MET A 28 -14.77 1.45 14.43
CA MET A 28 -14.11 0.19 14.10
C MET A 28 -14.35 -0.26 12.65
N PRO A 29 -15.59 -0.20 12.10
CA PRO A 29 -15.83 -0.42 10.68
C PRO A 29 -15.02 0.50 9.77
N VAL A 30 -14.94 1.80 10.07
CA VAL A 30 -14.19 2.75 9.24
C VAL A 30 -12.69 2.45 9.28
N LEU A 31 -12.12 2.19 10.46
CA LEU A 31 -10.72 1.79 10.59
C LEU A 31 -10.41 0.51 9.83
N ALA A 32 -11.29 -0.50 9.91
CA ALA A 32 -11.14 -1.75 9.18
C ALA A 32 -11.17 -1.52 7.65
N ALA A 33 -12.14 -0.74 7.15
CA ALA A 33 -12.24 -0.42 5.73
C ALA A 33 -11.00 0.35 5.23
N MET A 34 -10.53 1.33 6.00
CA MET A 34 -9.30 2.08 5.69
C MET A 34 -8.07 1.17 5.68
N ALA A 35 -7.94 0.27 6.64
CA ALA A 35 -6.80 -0.65 6.71
C ALA A 35 -6.80 -1.65 5.53
N ILE A 36 -7.96 -2.18 5.17
CA ILE A 36 -8.12 -3.06 3.99
C ILE A 36 -7.73 -2.28 2.72
N GLY A 37 -8.27 -1.07 2.54
CA GLY A 37 -7.96 -0.21 1.39
C GLY A 37 -6.48 0.16 1.30
N TYR A 38 -5.85 0.49 2.43
CA TYR A 38 -4.41 0.75 2.50
C TYR A 38 -3.59 -0.48 2.11
N THR A 39 -3.90 -1.66 2.64
CA THR A 39 -3.17 -2.89 2.33
C THR A 39 -3.34 -3.26 0.85
N LEU A 40 -4.52 -3.05 0.28
CA LEU A 40 -4.79 -3.23 -1.15
C LEU A 40 -3.96 -2.26 -1.99
N GLY A 41 -3.96 -0.97 -1.63
CA GLY A 41 -3.16 0.06 -2.31
C GLY A 41 -1.66 -0.23 -2.26
N GLU A 42 -1.14 -0.65 -1.11
CA GLU A 42 0.25 -1.10 -0.99
C GLU A 42 0.54 -2.33 -1.85
N GLY A 43 -0.38 -3.29 -1.93
CA GLY A 43 -0.22 -4.48 -2.79
C GLY A 43 -0.17 -4.11 -4.27
N LEU A 44 -1.19 -3.40 -4.75
CA LEU A 44 -1.29 -2.97 -6.16
C LEU A 44 -0.18 -1.99 -6.55
N GLY A 45 0.21 -1.10 -5.66
CA GLY A 45 1.33 -0.17 -5.90
C GLY A 45 2.65 -0.88 -6.20
N ARG A 46 2.84 -2.13 -5.75
CA ARG A 46 4.03 -2.92 -6.08
C ARG A 46 4.08 -3.35 -7.53
N LEU A 47 2.96 -3.42 -8.23
CA LEU A 47 2.94 -3.66 -9.68
C LEU A 47 3.60 -2.49 -10.43
N ALA A 48 3.33 -1.26 -10.01
CA ALA A 48 4.03 -0.09 -10.53
C ALA A 48 5.53 -0.14 -10.17
N CYS A 49 5.88 -0.62 -8.98
CA CYS A 49 7.29 -0.84 -8.61
C CYS A 49 7.99 -1.88 -9.49
N VAL A 50 7.30 -2.94 -9.93
CA VAL A 50 7.81 -3.91 -10.91
C VAL A 50 8.03 -3.23 -12.25
N SER A 51 7.10 -2.39 -12.70
CA SER A 51 7.30 -1.65 -13.94
C SER A 51 8.49 -0.69 -13.85
N PHE A 52 8.61 0.10 -12.78
CA PHE A 52 9.67 1.12 -12.66
C PHE A 52 11.03 0.55 -12.20
N GLY A 53 11.06 -0.64 -11.60
CA GLY A 53 12.26 -1.24 -11.03
C GLY A 53 12.70 -0.59 -9.72
N CYS A 54 11.74 -0.16 -8.88
CA CYS A 54 12.02 0.36 -7.53
C CYS A 54 11.63 -0.63 -6.43
N CYS A 55 12.08 -0.38 -5.19
CA CYS A 55 11.90 -1.29 -4.04
C CYS A 55 12.40 -2.72 -4.34
N TYR A 56 13.50 -2.82 -5.08
CA TYR A 56 14.08 -4.08 -5.53
C TYR A 56 14.74 -4.85 -4.38
N GLY A 57 14.74 -6.17 -4.53
CA GLY A 57 15.42 -7.08 -3.62
C GLY A 57 16.93 -7.07 -3.78
N LYS A 58 17.62 -7.71 -2.83
CA LYS A 58 19.05 -8.02 -2.93
C LYS A 58 19.34 -8.98 -4.08
N PRO A 59 20.57 -8.94 -4.64
CA PRO A 59 21.04 -10.01 -5.50
C PRO A 59 20.88 -11.36 -4.82
N VAL A 60 20.34 -12.32 -5.55
CA VAL A 60 20.13 -13.70 -5.07
C VAL A 60 21.48 -14.34 -4.72
N ALA A 61 22.55 -13.93 -5.39
CA ALA A 61 23.93 -14.32 -5.12
C ALA A 61 24.46 -13.86 -3.76
N ASP A 62 23.92 -12.78 -3.19
CA ASP A 62 24.35 -12.21 -1.90
C ASP A 62 23.48 -12.69 -0.73
N CYS A 63 22.42 -13.45 -1.03
CA CYS A 63 21.50 -13.96 -0.05
C CYS A 63 21.99 -15.27 0.60
N SER A 64 21.44 -15.56 1.79
CA SER A 64 21.71 -16.79 2.53
C SER A 64 21.29 -18.03 1.73
N ARG A 65 21.88 -19.19 2.03
CA ARG A 65 21.63 -20.47 1.34
C ARG A 65 20.14 -20.81 1.11
N PRO A 66 19.24 -20.72 2.12
CA PRO A 66 17.83 -21.06 1.92
C PRO A 66 17.12 -20.08 0.97
N VAL A 67 17.41 -18.78 1.10
CA VAL A 67 16.83 -17.73 0.24
C VAL A 67 17.32 -17.90 -1.19
N ARG A 68 18.61 -18.19 -1.37
CA ARG A 68 19.22 -18.46 -2.68
C ARG A 68 18.61 -19.68 -3.37
N PHE A 69 18.35 -20.76 -2.62
CA PHE A 69 17.72 -21.96 -3.14
C PHE A 69 16.29 -21.68 -3.61
N LEU A 70 15.49 -20.99 -2.79
CA LEU A 70 14.10 -20.65 -3.10
C LEU A 70 13.98 -19.75 -4.34
N PHE A 71 14.82 -18.72 -4.43
CA PHE A 71 14.76 -17.73 -5.52
C PHE A 71 15.68 -18.03 -6.71
N LYS A 72 16.30 -19.22 -6.75
CA LYS A 72 17.07 -19.67 -7.92
C LYS A 72 16.21 -19.68 -9.19
N LYS A 73 14.94 -20.08 -9.08
CA LYS A 73 13.98 -20.16 -10.18
C LYS A 73 12.95 -19.01 -10.20
N MET A 74 12.69 -18.40 -9.05
CA MET A 74 11.73 -17.30 -8.91
C MET A 74 12.49 -16.01 -8.59
N HIS A 75 12.89 -15.25 -9.60
CA HIS A 75 13.63 -14.01 -9.43
C HIS A 75 13.19 -12.97 -10.45
N PHE A 76 13.50 -11.71 -10.18
CA PHE A 76 13.37 -10.65 -11.18
C PHE A 76 14.72 -10.32 -11.78
N ILE A 77 14.69 -10.03 -13.08
CA ILE A 77 15.79 -9.40 -13.82
C ILE A 77 15.19 -8.14 -14.41
N PHE A 78 15.73 -6.99 -14.02
CA PHE A 78 15.33 -5.71 -14.59
C PHE A 78 16.34 -5.33 -15.67
N THR A 79 15.81 -4.84 -16.79
CA THR A 79 16.62 -4.32 -17.89
C THR A 79 16.22 -2.91 -18.28
N GLY A 80 17.22 -2.07 -18.55
CA GLY A 80 17.05 -0.72 -19.09
C GLY A 80 17.59 0.37 -18.17
N ALA A 81 18.32 1.30 -18.77
CA ALA A 81 19.02 2.39 -18.07
C ALA A 81 18.11 3.33 -17.27
N THR A 82 16.82 3.42 -17.61
CA THR A 82 15.85 4.28 -16.93
C THR A 82 15.21 3.64 -15.70
N LYS A 83 15.49 2.35 -15.40
CA LYS A 83 15.00 1.68 -14.20
C LYS A 83 15.80 2.11 -12.98
N LYS A 84 15.13 2.31 -11.84
CA LYS A 84 15.79 2.76 -10.60
C LYS A 84 16.94 1.86 -10.16
N VAL A 85 16.73 0.55 -10.23
CA VAL A 85 17.75 -0.46 -9.96
C VAL A 85 19.02 -0.34 -10.83
N ALA A 86 18.90 0.13 -12.08
CA ALA A 86 20.02 0.28 -13.00
C ALA A 86 20.87 1.52 -12.65
N TYR A 87 20.24 2.69 -12.51
CA TYR A 87 21.00 3.93 -12.26
C TYR A 87 21.45 4.11 -10.80
N GLU A 88 20.74 3.54 -9.81
CA GLU A 88 21.08 3.72 -8.39
C GLU A 88 22.06 2.66 -7.87
N SER A 89 21.88 1.40 -8.26
CA SER A 89 22.69 0.28 -7.74
C SER A 89 23.46 -0.49 -8.79
N ARG A 90 23.33 -0.16 -10.08
CA ARG A 90 24.00 -0.86 -11.19
C ARG A 90 23.73 -2.37 -11.21
N LEU A 91 22.52 -2.77 -10.80
CA LEU A 91 22.06 -4.16 -10.76
C LEU A 91 21.18 -4.53 -11.97
N ASP A 92 21.39 -3.85 -13.11
CA ASP A 92 20.75 -4.22 -14.38
C ASP A 92 21.26 -5.60 -14.82
N GLY A 93 20.35 -6.48 -15.26
CA GLY A 93 20.69 -7.84 -15.68
C GLY A 93 20.93 -8.84 -14.54
N GLU A 94 20.98 -8.37 -13.29
CA GLU A 94 21.21 -9.21 -12.12
C GLU A 94 19.93 -9.92 -11.63
N LYS A 95 20.09 -11.10 -11.04
CA LYS A 95 18.99 -11.86 -10.45
C LYS A 95 18.67 -11.32 -9.06
N LEU A 96 17.51 -10.70 -8.91
CA LEU A 96 17.08 -10.08 -7.66
C LEU A 96 15.92 -10.83 -7.02
N VAL A 97 15.88 -10.81 -5.68
CA VAL A 97 14.74 -11.36 -4.93
C VAL A 97 13.46 -10.57 -5.30
N PRO A 98 12.36 -11.24 -5.69
CA PRO A 98 11.17 -10.58 -6.22
C PRO A 98 10.25 -10.04 -5.11
N VAL A 99 10.81 -9.19 -4.23
CA VAL A 99 10.11 -8.66 -3.04
C VAL A 99 8.81 -7.94 -3.41
N GLN A 100 8.76 -7.26 -4.56
CA GLN A 100 7.56 -6.57 -5.02
C GLN A 100 6.41 -7.55 -5.31
N ALA A 101 6.69 -8.66 -6.01
CA ALA A 101 5.68 -9.67 -6.32
C ALA A 101 5.21 -10.38 -5.05
N MET A 102 6.12 -10.75 -4.15
CA MET A 102 5.78 -11.35 -2.87
C MET A 102 4.85 -10.44 -2.05
N THR A 103 5.16 -9.14 -2.01
CA THR A 103 4.33 -8.14 -1.32
C THR A 103 2.95 -8.04 -1.97
N CYS A 104 2.89 -7.95 -3.30
CA CYS A 104 1.64 -7.87 -4.05
C CYS A 104 0.74 -9.09 -3.73
N LEU A 105 1.29 -10.30 -3.83
CA LEU A 105 0.56 -11.53 -3.57
C LEU A 105 0.08 -11.61 -2.12
N LEU A 106 0.98 -11.42 -1.15
CA LEU A 106 0.65 -11.51 0.27
C LEU A 106 -0.40 -10.47 0.69
N HIS A 107 -0.27 -9.23 0.23
CA HIS A 107 -1.24 -8.18 0.56
C HIS A 107 -2.58 -8.43 -0.13
N SER A 108 -2.58 -8.90 -1.37
CA SER A 108 -3.83 -9.19 -2.09
C SER A 108 -4.60 -10.34 -1.44
N THR A 109 -3.92 -11.42 -1.04
CA THR A 109 -4.56 -12.53 -0.31
C THR A 109 -5.04 -12.10 1.07
N CYS A 110 -4.26 -11.29 1.78
CA CYS A 110 -4.66 -10.71 3.06
C CYS A 110 -5.92 -9.85 2.93
N VAL A 111 -6.00 -8.99 1.90
CA VAL A 111 -7.17 -8.15 1.63
C VAL A 111 -8.41 -8.98 1.38
N LEU A 112 -8.32 -10.06 0.59
CA LEU A 112 -9.47 -10.93 0.35
C LEU A 112 -9.96 -11.61 1.64
N ALA A 113 -9.04 -12.07 2.49
CA ALA A 113 -9.37 -12.65 3.79
C ALA A 113 -9.99 -11.60 4.74
N ALA A 114 -9.41 -10.40 4.81
CA ALA A 114 -9.91 -9.31 5.64
C ALA A 114 -11.27 -8.78 5.15
N ALA A 115 -11.49 -8.71 3.84
CA ALA A 115 -12.79 -8.34 3.26
C ALA A 115 -13.86 -9.37 3.62
N ARG A 116 -13.53 -10.67 3.63
CA ARG A 116 -14.45 -11.71 4.13
C ARG A 116 -14.82 -11.50 5.59
N LEU A 117 -13.84 -11.25 6.46
CA LEU A 117 -14.09 -10.96 7.89
C LEU A 117 -14.93 -9.69 8.06
N TYR A 118 -14.65 -8.66 7.25
CA TYR A 118 -15.41 -7.42 7.23
C TYR A 118 -16.89 -7.68 6.89
N LEU A 119 -17.16 -8.42 5.81
CA LEU A 119 -18.53 -8.78 5.40
C LEU A 119 -19.28 -9.62 6.44
N GLN A 120 -18.55 -10.39 7.25
CA GLN A 120 -19.10 -11.13 8.39
C GLN A 120 -19.37 -10.23 9.62
N GLY A 121 -19.07 -8.93 9.56
CA GLY A 121 -19.20 -7.99 10.67
C GLY A 121 -18.03 -8.01 11.67
N GLN A 122 -17.00 -8.82 11.44
CA GLN A 122 -15.85 -8.96 12.34
C GLN A 122 -14.80 -7.85 12.11
N PHE A 123 -15.18 -6.61 12.38
CA PHE A 123 -14.37 -5.42 12.06
C PHE A 123 -13.01 -5.38 12.77
N GLY A 124 -12.97 -5.69 14.07
CA GLY A 124 -11.72 -5.78 14.83
C GLY A 124 -10.73 -6.76 14.22
N SER A 125 -11.19 -7.97 13.89
CA SER A 125 -10.38 -9.02 13.25
C SER A 125 -9.91 -8.61 11.86
N ALA A 126 -10.78 -8.01 11.05
CA ALA A 126 -10.44 -7.54 9.70
C ALA A 126 -9.35 -6.45 9.74
N PHE A 127 -9.47 -5.51 10.68
CA PHE A 127 -8.47 -4.46 10.93
C PHE A 127 -7.13 -5.05 11.37
N LEU A 128 -7.13 -5.90 12.41
CA LEU A 128 -5.90 -6.50 12.93
C LEU A 128 -5.20 -7.37 11.90
N LEU A 129 -5.94 -8.17 11.13
CA LEU A 129 -5.35 -8.97 10.06
C LEU A 129 -4.64 -8.08 9.03
N SER A 130 -5.32 -7.03 8.56
CA SER A 130 -4.80 -6.11 7.54
C SER A 130 -3.53 -5.38 8.01
N ILE A 131 -3.56 -4.83 9.22
CA ILE A 131 -2.40 -4.11 9.77
C ILE A 131 -1.28 -5.07 10.12
N THR A 132 -1.57 -6.15 10.84
CA THR A 132 -0.53 -7.07 11.32
C THR A 132 0.21 -7.70 10.15
N VAL A 133 -0.49 -8.20 9.13
CA VAL A 133 0.16 -8.76 7.94
C VAL A 133 1.00 -7.72 7.22
N SER A 134 0.45 -6.52 6.96
CA SER A 134 1.20 -5.48 6.24
C SER A 134 2.44 -5.00 6.99
N GLN A 135 2.36 -4.84 8.32
CA GLN A 135 3.46 -4.35 9.14
C GLN A 135 4.52 -5.43 9.42
N ILE A 136 4.11 -6.68 9.73
CA ILE A 136 5.06 -7.79 9.88
C ILE A 136 5.78 -8.03 8.57
N TRP A 137 5.04 -8.06 7.45
CA TRP A 137 5.66 -8.21 6.14
C TRP A 137 6.60 -7.05 5.82
N ARG A 138 6.28 -5.81 6.23
CA ARG A 138 7.20 -4.67 6.09
C ARG A 138 8.52 -4.93 6.83
N ILE A 139 8.46 -5.47 8.05
CA ILE A 139 9.67 -5.83 8.82
C ILE A 139 10.49 -6.92 8.11
N CYS A 140 9.83 -7.98 7.65
CA CYS A 140 10.48 -9.11 6.98
C CYS A 140 11.07 -8.71 5.62
N SER A 141 10.27 -8.06 4.77
CA SER A 141 10.69 -7.65 3.42
C SER A 141 11.83 -6.64 3.44
N GLU A 142 11.94 -5.81 4.48
CA GLU A 142 13.08 -4.92 4.70
C GLU A 142 14.42 -5.65 4.63
N THR A 143 14.50 -6.84 5.23
CA THR A 143 15.75 -7.61 5.30
C THR A 143 16.21 -8.13 3.93
N LEU A 144 15.26 -8.25 3.00
CA LEU A 144 15.47 -8.76 1.65
C LEU A 144 15.67 -7.65 0.60
N ARG A 145 15.43 -6.38 0.96
CA ARG A 145 15.57 -5.24 0.05
C ARG A 145 16.99 -4.69 0.02
N ALA A 146 17.38 -4.12 -1.11
CA ALA A 146 18.71 -3.56 -1.36
C ALA A 146 18.70 -2.05 -1.62
N ASP A 147 17.54 -1.39 -1.58
CA ASP A 147 17.45 0.05 -1.76
C ASP A 147 18.04 0.81 -0.56
N PHE A 148 18.67 1.96 -0.81
CA PHE A 148 19.32 2.76 0.23
C PHE A 148 18.29 3.36 1.20
N ARG A 149 18.48 3.14 2.51
CA ARG A 149 17.50 3.52 3.57
C ARG A 149 18.09 4.15 4.82
N GLY A 150 19.33 4.64 4.72
CA GLY A 150 20.09 5.20 5.85
C GLY A 150 21.11 4.22 6.43
N LEU A 151 21.83 4.68 7.46
CA LEU A 151 23.06 4.04 7.95
C LEU A 151 22.84 2.99 9.06
N THR A 152 21.62 2.83 9.58
CA THR A 152 21.34 2.00 10.76
C THR A 152 20.90 0.57 10.40
N ARG A 153 21.36 -0.43 11.18
CA ARG A 153 21.01 -1.85 10.98
C ARG A 153 19.52 -2.17 11.10
N ILE A 154 18.80 -1.43 11.95
CA ILE A 154 17.34 -1.48 12.05
C ILE A 154 16.82 -0.21 11.37
N SER A 155 15.95 -0.36 10.37
CA SER A 155 15.41 0.80 9.68
C SER A 155 14.33 1.48 10.53
N ALA A 156 14.17 2.80 10.37
CA ALA A 156 13.09 3.54 11.03
C ALA A 156 11.71 2.90 10.75
N TYR A 157 11.53 2.35 9.55
CA TYR A 157 10.32 1.64 9.16
C TYR A 157 10.04 0.40 9.99
N GLN A 158 11.06 -0.38 10.37
CA GLN A 158 10.85 -1.57 11.21
C GLN A 158 10.34 -1.20 12.61
N LYS A 159 10.93 -0.16 13.23
CA LYS A 159 10.46 0.36 14.53
C LYS A 159 9.02 0.89 14.43
N MET A 160 8.74 1.70 13.40
CA MET A 160 7.39 2.23 13.16
C MET A 160 6.37 1.12 12.93
N SER A 161 6.75 0.05 12.22
CA SER A 161 5.87 -1.09 11.95
C SER A 161 5.53 -1.85 13.22
N GLY A 162 6.51 -2.11 14.09
CA GLY A 162 6.28 -2.75 15.38
C GLY A 162 5.36 -1.92 16.30
N LEU A 163 5.61 -0.62 16.39
CA LEU A 163 4.74 0.29 17.14
C LEU A 163 3.32 0.37 16.57
N ALA A 164 3.17 0.33 15.24
CA ALA A 164 1.86 0.34 14.59
C ALA A 164 1.04 -0.91 14.92
N VAL A 165 1.66 -2.09 15.03
CA VAL A 165 0.97 -3.33 15.44
C VAL A 165 0.51 -3.22 16.89
N LEU A 166 1.38 -2.79 17.81
CA LEU A 166 1.02 -2.61 19.22
C LEU A 166 -0.12 -1.60 19.40
N TYR A 167 -0.04 -0.47 18.71
CA TYR A 167 -1.08 0.55 18.72
C TYR A 167 -2.41 0.01 18.18
N SER A 168 -2.36 -0.79 17.11
CA SER A 168 -3.58 -1.38 16.51
C SER A 168 -4.23 -2.41 17.41
N LEU A 169 -3.44 -3.21 18.14
CA LEU A 169 -3.95 -4.10 19.17
C LEU A 169 -4.66 -3.30 20.27
N LEU A 170 -3.99 -2.28 20.79
CA LEU A 170 -4.55 -1.39 21.82
C LEU A 170 -5.86 -0.74 21.36
N LEU A 171 -5.95 -0.28 20.11
CA LEU A 171 -7.18 0.25 19.55
C LEU A 171 -8.33 -0.76 19.57
N VAL A 172 -8.10 -2.01 19.16
CA VAL A 172 -9.17 -3.02 19.17
C VAL A 172 -9.65 -3.33 20.59
N PHE A 173 -8.75 -3.31 21.59
CA PHE A 173 -9.12 -3.50 22.98
C PHE A 173 -9.88 -2.30 23.58
N LEU A 174 -9.49 -1.07 23.23
CA LEU A 174 -10.10 0.13 23.79
C LEU A 174 -11.40 0.56 23.09
N VAL A 175 -11.54 0.27 21.80
CA VAL A 175 -12.71 0.69 21.02
C VAL A 175 -13.84 -0.32 21.18
N PRO A 176 -15.02 0.09 21.68
CA PRO A 176 -16.16 -0.81 21.84
C PRO A 176 -16.57 -1.43 20.50
N GLN A 177 -16.66 -2.76 20.50
CA GLN A 177 -17.14 -3.51 19.35
C GLN A 177 -18.67 -3.52 19.38
N ARG A 178 -19.31 -2.75 18.49
CA ARG A 178 -20.77 -2.80 18.29
C ARG A 178 -21.16 -4.13 17.64
N PRO A 179 -22.38 -4.63 17.87
CA PRO A 179 -22.82 -5.93 17.36
C PRO A 179 -22.72 -6.04 15.84
N LEU A 180 -22.64 -7.29 15.37
CA LEU A 180 -22.52 -7.67 13.98
C LEU A 180 -23.72 -7.10 13.18
N ILE A 181 -23.51 -6.02 12.43
CA ILE A 181 -24.49 -5.51 11.48
C ILE A 181 -24.29 -6.28 10.17
N PRO A 182 -25.33 -6.89 9.58
CA PRO A 182 -25.20 -7.55 8.28
C PRO A 182 -24.83 -6.51 7.23
N ILE A 183 -23.68 -6.71 6.58
CA ILE A 183 -23.18 -5.79 5.55
C ILE A 183 -23.70 -6.24 4.19
N SER A 184 -24.40 -5.34 3.50
CA SER A 184 -24.85 -5.56 2.13
C SER A 184 -23.83 -4.97 1.14
N ILE A 185 -23.26 -5.83 0.29
CA ILE A 185 -22.38 -5.41 -0.81
C ILE A 185 -23.12 -4.46 -1.76
N ILE A 186 -24.41 -4.73 -2.03
CA ILE A 186 -25.23 -3.93 -2.94
C ILE A 186 -25.35 -2.49 -2.44
N THR A 187 -25.56 -2.31 -1.13
CA THR A 187 -25.60 -0.96 -0.53
C THR A 187 -24.28 -0.23 -0.71
N GLY A 188 -23.15 -0.92 -0.50
CA GLY A 188 -21.82 -0.37 -0.74
C GLY A 188 -21.58 0.02 -2.20
N LEU A 189 -21.98 -0.83 -3.15
CA LEU A 189 -21.83 -0.54 -4.59
C LEU A 189 -22.70 0.65 -5.03
N ARG A 190 -23.91 0.78 -4.47
CA ARG A 190 -24.76 1.96 -4.73
C ARG A 190 -24.12 3.25 -4.22
N ALA A 191 -23.45 3.20 -3.07
CA ALA A 191 -22.75 4.36 -2.52
C ALA A 191 -21.57 4.82 -3.39
N LEU A 192 -20.95 3.93 -4.19
CA LEU A 192 -19.92 4.33 -5.16
C LEU A 192 -20.48 5.17 -6.32
N TRP A 193 -21.79 5.08 -6.57
CA TRP A 193 -22.48 5.86 -7.60
C TRP A 193 -22.99 7.20 -7.09
N ASP A 194 -22.74 7.52 -5.82
CA ASP A 194 -23.07 8.82 -5.26
C ASP A 194 -22.20 9.91 -5.92
N PRO A 195 -22.81 10.96 -6.50
CA PRO A 195 -22.06 12.01 -7.17
C PRO A 195 -21.04 12.70 -6.27
N ALA A 196 -21.34 12.88 -4.98
CA ALA A 196 -20.41 13.53 -4.06
C ALA A 196 -19.19 12.65 -3.79
N VAL A 197 -19.36 11.32 -3.70
CA VAL A 197 -18.24 10.36 -3.61
C VAL A 197 -17.36 10.45 -4.86
N ILE A 198 -17.95 10.40 -6.06
CA ILE A 198 -17.20 10.45 -7.33
C ILE A 198 -16.42 11.76 -7.45
N VAL A 199 -17.07 12.90 -7.22
CA VAL A 199 -16.44 14.22 -7.30
C VAL A 199 -15.32 14.35 -6.27
N SER A 200 -15.53 13.89 -5.03
CA SER A 200 -14.50 13.92 -3.99
C SER A 200 -13.27 13.09 -4.35
N LEU A 201 -13.48 11.90 -4.91
CA LEU A 201 -12.38 11.05 -5.39
C LEU A 201 -11.63 11.67 -6.57
N GLN A 202 -12.33 12.32 -7.50
CA GLN A 202 -11.68 13.02 -8.62
C GLN A 202 -10.87 14.24 -8.17
N ILE A 203 -11.39 15.04 -7.24
CA ILE A 203 -10.65 16.17 -6.66
C ILE A 203 -9.39 15.66 -5.96
N MET A 204 -9.51 14.61 -5.14
CA MET A 204 -8.36 14.00 -4.47
C MET A 204 -7.33 13.48 -5.48
N TRP A 205 -7.78 12.79 -6.53
CA TRP A 205 -6.91 12.31 -7.60
C TRP A 205 -6.18 13.46 -8.31
N LEU A 206 -6.89 14.54 -8.65
CA LEU A 206 -6.31 15.70 -9.31
C LEU A 206 -5.24 16.36 -8.43
N LEU A 207 -5.51 16.52 -7.13
CA LEU A 207 -4.54 17.06 -6.17
C LEU A 207 -3.28 16.18 -6.08
N ILE A 208 -3.46 14.85 -5.99
CA ILE A 208 -2.35 13.89 -5.97
C ILE A 208 -1.57 13.95 -7.29
N PHE A 209 -2.24 14.03 -8.42
CA PHE A 209 -1.61 14.09 -9.74
C PHE A 209 -0.81 15.40 -9.93
N LEU A 210 -1.36 16.54 -9.54
CA LEU A 210 -0.67 17.82 -9.65
C LEU A 210 0.58 17.89 -8.75
N TYR A 211 0.51 17.29 -7.56
CA TYR A 211 1.62 17.31 -6.61
C TYR A 211 2.68 16.23 -6.87
N PHE A 212 2.27 15.00 -7.20
CA PHE A 212 3.15 13.83 -7.33
C PHE A 212 3.33 13.32 -8.78
N GLY A 213 2.53 13.77 -9.74
CA GLY A 213 2.51 13.26 -11.10
C GLY A 213 3.68 13.72 -12.00
N ARG A 214 4.52 14.64 -11.52
CA ARG A 214 5.71 15.10 -12.25
C ARG A 214 6.95 14.34 -11.78
N SER A 215 7.59 13.59 -12.68
CA SER A 215 8.88 12.96 -12.40
C SER A 215 9.96 14.02 -12.23
N GLN A 216 10.72 13.94 -11.14
CA GLN A 216 11.89 14.79 -10.88
C GLN A 216 13.21 14.16 -11.36
N VAL A 217 13.18 12.90 -11.78
CA VAL A 217 14.40 12.10 -12.07
C VAL A 217 14.54 11.78 -13.55
N THR A 218 13.44 11.73 -14.30
CA THR A 218 13.44 11.35 -15.72
C THR A 218 12.93 12.50 -16.58
N ALA A 219 13.70 12.87 -17.60
CA ALA A 219 13.30 13.82 -18.63
C ALA A 219 12.96 13.09 -19.94
N ALA A 220 12.15 13.73 -20.78
CA ALA A 220 11.86 13.27 -22.14
C ALA A 220 11.99 14.45 -23.11
N THR A 221 12.56 14.21 -24.28
CA THR A 221 12.65 15.18 -25.38
C THR A 221 11.73 14.72 -26.50
N LEU A 222 10.85 15.60 -26.96
CA LEU A 222 9.94 15.33 -28.07
C LEU A 222 10.29 16.26 -29.23
N SER A 223 10.68 15.69 -30.37
CA SER A 223 11.01 16.43 -31.59
C SER A 223 9.98 16.15 -32.67
N PHE A 224 9.51 17.21 -33.32
CA PHE A 224 8.65 17.13 -34.50
C PHE A 224 9.47 17.53 -35.72
N SER A 225 9.38 16.72 -36.77
CA SER A 225 10.05 16.99 -38.05
C SER A 225 9.01 17.18 -39.15
N VAL A 226 9.29 18.14 -40.03
CA VAL A 226 8.45 18.40 -41.20
C VAL A 226 8.86 17.45 -42.33
N VAL A 227 7.89 16.71 -42.88
CA VAL A 227 8.11 15.86 -44.05
C VAL A 227 8.09 16.74 -45.30
N ARG A 228 9.27 17.24 -45.69
CA ARG A 228 9.42 18.16 -46.83
C ARG A 228 8.97 17.60 -48.17
N GLU A 229 8.90 16.28 -48.32
CA GLU A 229 8.42 15.60 -49.54
C GLU A 229 6.91 15.77 -49.77
N ARG A 230 6.17 16.23 -48.76
CA ARG A 230 4.71 16.44 -48.82
C ARG A 230 4.32 17.91 -48.81
N ILE A 231 5.27 18.80 -49.09
CA ILE A 231 5.12 20.26 -49.13
C ILE A 231 5.75 20.77 -50.41
#